data_AF-A0A174PXS6-F1
#
_entry.id   AF-A0A174PXS6-F1
#
_cell.length_a   1.000
_cell.length_b   1.000
_cell.length_c   1.000
_cell.angle_alpha   90.00
_cell.angle_beta   90.00
_cell.angle_gamma   90.00
#
_symmetry.space_group_name_H-M   'P 1'
#
loop_
_entity.id
_entity.type
_entity.pdbx_description
1 polymer ?
#
loop_
_entity_poly.entity_id
_entity_poly.type
_entity_poly.pdbx_seq_one_letter_code
_entity_poly.pdbx_strand_id
1 'polypeptide(L)' 'MAYNRRQHLADNIAALELVFMRPEFCITEEGRKVLNGYSGFGGLKCILNPAEKDTDIEK' A
#
# COMPACT_ATOMS: atom_id res chain seq x y z
N MET A 1 -8.74 17.17 -5.80
CA MET A 1 -8.73 16.32 -4.58
C MET A 1 -7.32 16.35 -4.03
N ALA A 2 -7.10 16.92 -2.84
CA ALA A 2 -5.76 16.94 -2.25
C ALA A 2 -5.37 15.51 -1.85
N TYR A 3 -4.26 15.00 -2.39
CA TYR A 3 -3.73 13.69 -2.03
C TYR A 3 -3.31 13.70 -0.56
N ASN A 4 -4.18 13.22 0.33
CA ASN A 4 -3.86 13.13 1.75
C ASN A 4 -2.95 11.93 1.98
N ARG A 5 -1.64 12.18 1.87
CA ARG A 5 -0.55 11.20 2.06
C ARG A 5 -0.68 10.38 3.35
N ARG A 6 -1.23 10.96 4.42
CA ARG A 6 -1.39 10.27 5.71
C ARG A 6 -2.54 9.27 5.69
N GLN A 7 -3.68 9.65 5.11
CA GLN A 7 -4.84 8.74 5.03
C GLN A 7 -4.51 7.54 4.14
N HIS A 8 -3.94 7.79 2.97
CA HIS A 8 -3.50 6.72 2.06
C HIS A 8 -2.47 5.78 2.71
N LEU A 9 -1.58 6.31 3.56
CA LEU A 9 -0.65 5.49 4.32
C LEU A 9 -1.38 4.59 5.32
N ALA A 10 -2.35 5.16 6.07
CA ALA A 10 -3.16 4.41 7.02
C ALA A 10 -3.99 3.31 6.33
N ASP A 11 -4.58 3.61 5.17
CA ASP A 11 -5.37 2.65 4.40
C ASP A 11 -4.51 1.45 3.93
N ASN A 12 -3.29 1.72 3.47
CA ASN A 12 -2.36 0.65 3.10
C ASN A 12 -1.90 -0.20 4.30
N ILE A 13 -1.71 0.41 5.47
CA ILE A 13 -1.37 -0.32 6.70
C ILE A 13 -2.54 -1.21 7.09
N ALA A 14 -3.76 -0.69 7.10
CA ALA A 14 -4.96 -1.45 7.44
C ALA A 14 -5.17 -2.64 6.49
N ALA A 15 -4.89 -2.47 5.20
CA ALA A 15 -4.95 -3.58 4.24
C ALA A 15 -3.92 -4.68 4.55
N LEU A 16 -2.68 -4.32 4.90
CA LEU A 16 -1.67 -5.30 5.31
C LEU A 16 -2.02 -6.00 6.63
N GLU A 17 -2.43 -5.24 7.64
CA GLU A 17 -2.87 -5.80 8.93
C GLU A 17 -4.03 -6.78 8.72
N LEU A 18 -4.96 -6.47 7.81
CA LEU A 18 -6.07 -7.36 7.50
C LEU A 18 -5.60 -8.70 6.92
N VAL A 19 -4.68 -8.69 5.95
CA VAL A 19 -4.13 -9.93 5.36
C VAL A 19 -3.41 -10.77 6.40
N PHE A 20 -2.56 -10.16 7.24
CA PHE A 20 -1.72 -10.91 8.16
C PHE A 20 -2.44 -11.36 9.43
N MET A 21 -3.37 -10.55 9.95
CA MET A 21 -4.02 -10.81 11.24
C MET A 21 -5.38 -11.48 11.09
N ARG A 22 -6.06 -11.33 9.93
CA ARG A 22 -7.41 -11.84 9.70
C ARG A 22 -7.60 -12.41 8.28
N PRO A 23 -6.80 -13.41 7.86
CA PRO A 23 -6.86 -13.96 6.51
C PRO A 23 -8.26 -14.51 6.14
N GLU A 24 -8.98 -15.08 7.11
CA GLU A 24 -10.36 -15.57 6.95
C GLU A 24 -11.36 -14.44 6.63
N PHE A 25 -11.07 -13.20 7.00
CA PHE A 25 -11.93 -12.05 6.71
C PHE A 25 -11.70 -11.51 5.29
N CYS A 26 -10.53 -11.77 4.71
CA CYS A 26 -10.19 -11.31 3.36
C CYS A 26 -11.10 -11.88 2.27
N ILE A 27 -11.76 -13.03 2.52
CA ILE A 27 -12.68 -13.64 1.56
C ILE A 27 -14.05 -12.96 1.50
N THR A 28 -14.42 -12.18 2.54
CA THR A 28 -15.70 -11.46 2.59
C THR A 28 -15.71 -10.26 1.64
N GLU A 29 -16.90 -9.76 1.32
CA GLU A 29 -17.03 -8.60 0.45
C GLU A 29 -16.41 -7.33 1.08
N GLU A 30 -16.56 -7.14 2.40
CA GLU A 30 -15.92 -6.01 3.08
C GLU A 30 -14.39 -6.15 3.11
N GLY A 31 -13.88 -7.36 3.35
CA GLY A 31 -12.45 -7.62 3.33
C GLY A 31 -11.84 -7.30 1.96
N ARG A 32 -12.48 -7.76 0.88
CA ARG A 32 -12.04 -7.43 -0.49
C ARG A 32 -12.09 -5.94 -0.79
N LYS A 33 -13.06 -5.18 -0.27
CA LYS A 33 -13.11 -3.72 -0.44
C LYS A 33 -11.89 -3.03 0.16
N VAL A 34 -11.47 -3.44 1.37
CA VAL A 34 -10.26 -2.90 2.02
C VAL A 34 -9.02 -3.26 1.21
N LEU A 35 -8.90 -4.51 0.76
CA LEU A 35 -7.74 -4.97 -0.01
C LEU A 35 -7.64 -4.32 -1.40
N ASN A 36 -8.77 -4.08 -2.07
CA ASN A 36 -8.79 -3.37 -3.36
C ASN A 36 -8.33 -1.90 -3.24
N GLY A 37 -8.36 -1.33 -2.03
CA GLY A 37 -7.80 -0.01 -1.74
C GLY A 37 -6.28 -0.01 -1.58
N TYR A 38 -5.64 -1.18 -1.47
CA TYR A 38 -4.19 -1.28 -1.35
C TYR A 38 -3.51 -0.94 -2.67
N SER A 39 -2.72 0.12 -2.66
CA SER A 39 -1.93 0.59 -3.81
C SER A 39 -0.43 0.56 -3.55
N GLY A 40 -0.03 0.01 -2.39
CA GLY A 40 1.36 -0.09 -1.97
C GLY A 40 1.94 1.23 -1.43
N PHE A 41 3.14 1.13 -0.88
CA PHE A 41 3.84 2.27 -0.30
C PHE A 41 4.90 2.77 -1.29
N GLY A 42 4.84 4.04 -1.67
CA GLY A 42 5.92 4.66 -2.46
C GLY A 42 7.30 4.46 -1.81
N GLY A 43 7.38 4.56 -0.47
CA GLY A 43 8.62 4.31 0.28
C GLY A 43 9.05 2.85 0.32
N LEU A 44 8.13 1.88 0.29
CA LEU A 44 8.49 0.46 0.19
C LEU A 44 9.02 0.14 -1.21
N LYS A 45 8.49 0.79 -2.25
CA LYS A 45 9.05 0.69 -3.61
C LYS A 45 10.50 1.18 -3.65
N CYS A 46 10.86 2.25 -2.93
CA CYS A 46 12.24 2.73 -2.81
C CYS A 46 13.19 1.76 -2.07
N ILE A 47 12.66 0.96 -1.14
CA ILE A 47 13.45 -0.05 -0.40
C ILE A 47 13.61 -1.32 -1.25
N LEU A 48 12.54 -1.75 -1.91
CA LEU A 48 12.51 -2.99 -2.71
C LEU A 48 13.14 -2.83 -4.09
N ASN A 49 12.98 -1.65 -4.70
CA ASN A 49 13.74 -1.19 -5.85
C ASN A 49 14.50 0.08 -5.42
N PRO A 50 15.68 -0.08 -4.81
CA PRO A 50 16.63 1.01 -4.73
C PRO A 50 16.81 1.58 -6.15
N ALA A 51 16.87 2.90 -6.30
CA ALA A 51 17.25 3.49 -7.59
C ALA A 51 18.64 2.93 -7.94
N GLU A 52 18.69 2.00 -8.91
CA GLU A 52 19.94 1.34 -9.31
C GLU A 52 20.69 2.20 -10.32
N LYS A 53 20.01 3.15 -10.97
CA LYS A 53 20.58 4.00 -12.04
C LYS A 53 20.20 5.46 -11.84
N ASP A 54 21.11 6.35 -12.22
CA ASP A 54 20.90 7.81 -12.15
C ASP A 54 19.66 8.28 -12.94
N THR A 55 19.18 7.49 -13.91
CA THR A 55 17.96 7.74 -14.68
C THR A 55 16.66 7.49 -13.90
N ASP A 56 16.71 6.77 -12.77
CA ASP A 56 15.53 6.50 -11.93
C ASP A 56 15.19 7.68 -11.00
N ILE A 57 16.12 8.64 -10.88
CA ILE A 57 15.95 9.89 -10.15
C ILE A 57 15.58 10.98 -11.17
N GLU A 58 14.35 10.92 -11.70
CA GLU A 58 13.85 12.02 -12.53
C GLU A 58 13.72 13.32 -11.70
N LYS A 59 14.09 14.43 -12.35
CA LYS A 59 14.27 15.77 -11.78
C LYS A 59 12.96 16.55 -11.67
#